data_AF-A0A7Z0PFG3-F1
#
_entry.id   AF-A0A7Z0PFG3-F1
#
_cell.length_a   1.000
_cell.length_b   1.000
_cell.length_c   1.000
_cell.angle_alpha   90.00
_cell.angle_beta   90.00
_cell.angle_gamma   90.00
#
_symmetry.space_group_name_H-M   'P 1'
#
loop_
_entity.id
_entity.type
_entity.pdbx_description
1 polymer ?
#
loop_
_entity_poly.entity_id
_entity_poly.type
_entity_poly.pdbx_seq_one_letter_code
_entity_poly.pdbx_strand_id
1 'polypeptide(L)'
;MLIETILSSLIFISTLFVNYSFFKSIYMLEKKQKILLKNINGLQNLLVDMKSLDKERMEKLICDRCIFDGIEDFSDFIGLKPYDIEGEIIFSLIIDRGVAFIELNGTKEYVLIEK
;
A
#
# COMPACT_ATOMS: atom_id res chain seq x y z
N MET A 1 18.96 54.03 -3.69
CA MET A 1 19.98 53.00 -3.99
C MET A 1 20.17 51.97 -2.89
N LEU A 2 20.83 52.25 -1.75
CA LEU A 2 21.19 51.19 -0.80
C LEU A 2 19.99 50.41 -0.21
N ILE A 3 18.92 51.13 0.15
CA ILE A 3 17.68 50.54 0.68
C ILE A 3 16.95 49.71 -0.39
N GLU A 4 16.89 50.19 -1.63
CA GLU A 4 16.23 49.49 -2.75
C GLU A 4 16.96 48.20 -3.12
N THR A 5 18.30 48.21 -3.09
CA THR A 5 19.11 47.00 -3.32
C THR A 5 18.87 45.97 -2.21
N ILE A 6 18.83 46.39 -0.95
CA ILE A 6 18.54 45.50 0.19
C ILE A 6 17.13 44.91 0.07
N LEU A 7 16.14 45.72 -0.27
CA LEU A 7 14.75 45.26 -0.44
C LEU A 7 14.62 44.25 -1.58
N SER A 8 15.26 44.54 -2.72
CA SER A 8 15.28 43.66 -3.90
C SER A 8 15.95 42.31 -3.58
N SER A 9 17.09 42.34 -2.87
CA SER A 9 17.77 41.11 -2.42
C SER A 9 16.91 40.29 -1.44
N LEU A 10 16.20 40.93 -0.51
CA LEU A 10 15.28 40.28 0.41
C LEU A 10 14.14 39.58 -0.32
N ILE A 11 13.50 40.26 -1.29
CA ILE A 11 12.43 39.69 -2.11
C ILE A 11 12.95 38.49 -2.92
N PHE A 12 14.17 38.59 -3.46
CA PHE A 12 14.77 37.49 -4.20
C PHE A 12 15.02 36.26 -3.31
N ILE A 13 15.58 36.45 -2.12
CA ILE A 13 15.82 35.38 -1.15
C ILE A 13 14.51 34.75 -0.68
N SER A 14 13.48 35.54 -0.38
CA SER A 14 12.18 35.01 0.04
C SER A 14 11.53 34.18 -1.07
N THR A 15 11.63 34.64 -2.32
CA THR A 15 11.09 33.92 -3.47
C THR A 15 11.81 32.59 -3.68
N LEU A 16 13.14 32.56 -3.55
CA LEU A 16 13.91 31.32 -3.60
C LEU A 16 13.54 30.34 -2.49
N PHE A 17 13.34 30.83 -1.26
CA PHE A 17 12.99 29.99 -0.12
C PHE A 17 11.60 29.35 -0.26
N VAL A 18 10.61 30.13 -0.73
CA VAL A 18 9.25 29.63 -1.00
C VAL A 18 9.29 28.57 -2.11
N ASN A 19 10.01 28.84 -3.20
CA ASN A 19 10.17 27.87 -4.29
C ASN A 19 10.85 26.58 -3.82
N TYR A 20 11.95 26.67 -3.08
CA TYR A 20 12.64 25.50 -2.53
C TYR A 20 11.72 24.66 -1.63
N SER A 21 10.97 25.31 -0.74
CA SER A 21 10.03 24.62 0.16
C SER A 21 8.91 23.93 -0.60
N PHE A 22 8.42 24.56 -1.67
CA PHE A 22 7.42 24.00 -2.58
C PHE A 22 7.96 22.76 -3.32
N PHE A 23 9.13 22.86 -3.94
CA PHE A 23 9.78 21.73 -4.62
C PHE A 23 10.04 20.56 -3.67
N LYS A 24 10.54 20.83 -2.45
CA LYS A 24 10.74 19.79 -1.43
C LYS A 24 9.44 19.09 -1.08
N SER A 25 8.34 19.83 -0.97
CA SER A 25 7.02 19.28 -0.66
C SER A 25 6.51 18.39 -1.79
N ILE A 26 6.62 18.83 -3.04
CA ILE A 26 6.29 18.01 -4.23
C ILE A 26 7.11 16.72 -4.24
N TYR A 27 8.43 16.82 -4.09
CA TYR A 27 9.32 15.66 -4.08
C TYR A 27 8.93 14.62 -3.02
N MET A 28 8.58 15.08 -1.81
CA MET A 28 8.13 14.18 -0.75
C MET A 28 6.78 13.52 -1.06
N LEU A 29 5.86 14.23 -1.72
CA LEU A 29 4.58 13.69 -2.18
C LEU A 29 4.78 12.64 -3.29
N GLU A 30 5.61 12.93 -4.29
CA GLU A 30 5.95 11.98 -5.36
C GLU A 30 6.56 10.70 -4.80
N LYS A 31 7.50 10.82 -3.84
CA LYS A 31 8.10 9.67 -3.18
C LYS A 31 7.04 8.81 -2.46
N LYS A 32 6.10 9.44 -1.74
CA LYS A 32 5.00 8.73 -1.08
C LYS A 32 4.06 8.05 -2.07
N GLN A 33 3.70 8.72 -3.16
CA GLN A 33 2.85 8.14 -4.20
C GLN A 33 3.51 6.94 -4.87
N LYS A 34 4.83 7.00 -5.14
CA LYS A 34 5.57 5.88 -5.71
C LYS A 34 5.53 4.63 -4.83
N ILE A 35 5.69 4.79 -3.52
CA ILE A 35 5.57 3.69 -2.55
C ILE A 35 4.14 3.14 -2.54
N LEU A 36 3.14 4.02 -2.52
CA LEU A 36 1.74 3.61 -2.50
C LEU A 36 1.34 2.83 -3.76
N LEU A 37 1.80 3.27 -4.94
CA LEU A 37 1.57 2.55 -6.21
C LEU A 37 2.25 1.18 -6.22
N LYS A 38 3.48 1.08 -5.71
CA LYS A 38 4.20 -0.18 -5.56
C LYS A 38 3.44 -1.14 -4.65
N ASN A 39 2.96 -0.65 -3.50
CA ASN A 39 2.16 -1.43 -2.56
C ASN A 39 0.85 -1.91 -3.20
N ILE A 40 0.12 -1.04 -3.90
CA ILE A 40 -1.13 -1.44 -4.61
C ILE A 40 -0.86 -2.56 -5.61
N ASN A 41 0.21 -2.43 -6.40
CA ASN A 41 0.58 -3.46 -7.37
C ASN A 41 0.94 -4.80 -6.68
N GLY A 42 1.69 -4.75 -5.57
CA GLY A 42 1.99 -5.93 -4.76
C GLY A 42 0.73 -6.59 -4.19
N LEU A 43 -0.19 -5.80 -3.61
CA LEU A 43 -1.45 -6.28 -3.07
C LEU A 43 -2.33 -6.93 -4.15
N GLN A 44 -2.38 -6.33 -5.35
CA GLN A 44 -3.13 -6.91 -6.48
C GLN A 44 -2.56 -8.26 -6.92
N ASN A 45 -1.24 -8.37 -7.07
CA ASN A 45 -0.62 -9.64 -7.43
C ASN A 45 -0.84 -10.71 -6.36
N LEU A 46 -0.74 -10.34 -5.08
CA LEU A 46 -1.02 -11.25 -3.99
C LEU A 46 -2.48 -11.69 -3.98
N LEU A 47 -3.43 -10.79 -4.22
CA LEU A 47 -4.84 -11.17 -4.36
C LEU A 47 -5.03 -12.16 -5.51
N VAL A 48 -4.40 -11.94 -6.66
CA VAL A 48 -4.46 -12.88 -7.80
C VAL A 48 -3.93 -14.26 -7.42
N ASP A 49 -2.78 -14.33 -6.75
CA ASP A 49 -2.23 -15.60 -6.28
C ASP A 49 -3.16 -16.28 -5.26
N MET A 50 -3.79 -15.51 -4.37
CA MET A 50 -4.76 -16.04 -3.42
C MET A 50 -6.00 -16.63 -4.11
N LYS A 51 -6.44 -16.07 -5.25
CA LYS A 51 -7.54 -16.65 -6.05
C LYS A 51 -7.18 -18.01 -6.66
N SER A 52 -5.88 -18.28 -6.83
CA SER A 52 -5.39 -19.56 -7.35
C SER A 52 -5.23 -20.64 -6.29
N LEU A 53 -5.45 -20.32 -5.01
CA LEU A 53 -5.38 -21.29 -3.92
C LEU A 53 -6.50 -22.33 -4.06
N ASP A 54 -6.17 -23.57 -3.76
CA ASP A 54 -7.14 -24.64 -3.65
C ASP A 54 -8.01 -24.47 -2.39
N LYS A 55 -9.16 -25.13 -2.41
CA LYS A 55 -10.14 -25.08 -1.32
C LYS A 55 -9.54 -25.39 0.06
N GLU A 56 -8.72 -26.44 0.15
CA GLU A 56 -8.15 -26.87 1.44
C GLU A 56 -7.25 -25.78 2.02
N ARG A 57 -6.47 -25.10 1.17
CA ARG A 57 -5.65 -23.96 1.59
C ARG A 57 -6.51 -22.77 1.98
N MET A 58 -7.52 -22.40 1.20
CA MET A 58 -8.40 -21.28 1.56
C MET A 58 -9.12 -21.49 2.90
N GLU A 59 -9.58 -22.71 3.18
CA GLU A 59 -10.23 -23.04 4.45
C GLU A 59 -9.30 -22.88 5.67
N LYS A 60 -7.99 -23.10 5.49
CA LYS A 60 -6.98 -22.86 6.54
C LYS A 60 -6.68 -21.39 6.79
N LEU A 61 -7.03 -20.51 5.84
CA LEU A 61 -6.77 -19.08 5.90
C LEU A 61 -7.96 -18.27 6.40
N ILE A 62 -9.07 -18.92 6.80
CA ILE A 62 -10.24 -18.23 7.33
C ILE A 62 -9.85 -17.39 8.56
N CYS A 63 -10.10 -16.09 8.47
CA CYS A 63 -9.89 -15.14 9.55
C CYS A 63 -10.85 -13.95 9.39
N ASP A 64 -11.52 -13.55 10.47
CA ASP A 64 -12.46 -12.41 10.43
C ASP A 64 -11.73 -11.06 10.31
N ARG A 65 -10.60 -10.92 11.02
CA ARG A 65 -9.70 -9.77 10.92
C ARG A 65 -8.33 -10.07 11.52
N CYS A 66 -7.39 -10.44 10.67
CA CYS A 66 -6.00 -10.68 11.02
C CYS A 66 -5.17 -9.44 10.68
N ILE A 67 -4.24 -9.09 11.56
CA ILE A 67 -3.34 -7.96 11.39
C ILE A 67 -1.92 -8.51 11.45
N PHE A 68 -1.11 -8.16 10.45
CA PHE A 68 0.28 -8.55 10.34
C PHE A 68 1.15 -7.29 10.28
N ASP A 69 2.21 -7.25 11.07
CA ASP A 69 3.12 -6.10 11.16
C ASP A 69 4.02 -5.96 9.91
N GLY A 70 4.06 -6.98 9.05
CA GLY A 70 4.81 -6.94 7.81
C GLY A 70 4.42 -8.06 6.84
N ILE A 71 4.99 -7.97 5.63
CA ILE A 71 4.70 -8.90 4.54
C ILE A 71 5.29 -10.29 4.75
N GLU A 72 6.36 -10.43 5.53
CA GLU A 72 6.99 -11.73 5.80
C GLU A 72 6.04 -12.64 6.60
N ASP A 73 5.55 -12.17 7.76
CA ASP A 73 4.61 -12.91 8.60
C ASP A 73 3.33 -13.28 7.85
N PHE A 74 2.82 -12.34 7.04
CA PHE A 74 1.64 -12.58 6.23
C PHE A 74 1.89 -13.62 5.12
N SER A 75 3.07 -13.57 4.48
CA SER A 75 3.46 -14.52 3.43
C SER A 75 3.64 -15.93 3.98
N ASP A 76 4.21 -16.05 5.18
CA ASP A 76 4.32 -17.31 5.90
C ASP A 76 2.95 -17.86 6.29
N PHE A 77 2.02 -16.99 6.72
CA PHE A 77 0.64 -17.36 7.03
C PHE A 77 -0.11 -17.92 5.81
N ILE A 78 -0.04 -17.24 4.66
CA ILE A 78 -0.70 -17.70 3.42
C ILE A 78 0.08 -18.79 2.67
N GLY A 79 1.35 -19.01 3.03
CA GLY A 79 2.26 -19.94 2.37
C GLY A 79 2.58 -19.54 0.92
N LEU A 80 2.72 -18.24 0.66
CA LEU A 80 3.13 -17.69 -0.64
C LEU A 80 4.46 -16.95 -0.51
N LYS A 81 5.08 -16.62 -1.64
CA LYS A 81 6.31 -15.82 -1.62
C LYS A 81 6.00 -14.37 -1.23
N PRO A 82 6.86 -13.72 -0.44
CA PRO A 82 6.66 -12.33 -0.08
C PRO A 82 6.76 -11.41 -1.27
N TYR A 83 5.76 -10.56 -1.39
CA TYR A 83 5.77 -9.40 -2.27
C TYR A 83 6.48 -8.23 -1.58
N ASP A 84 6.94 -7.27 -2.37
CA ASP A 84 7.61 -6.08 -1.83
C ASP A 84 6.57 -5.03 -1.44
N ILE A 85 5.88 -5.26 -0.32
CA ILE A 85 4.82 -4.43 0.24
C ILE A 85 5.29 -3.86 1.58
N GLU A 86 5.21 -2.54 1.73
CA GLU A 86 5.59 -1.84 2.96
C GLU A 86 4.37 -1.54 3.84
N GLY A 87 4.49 -1.85 5.13
CA GLY A 87 3.51 -1.50 6.16
C GLY A 87 2.67 -2.66 6.66
N GLU A 88 1.73 -2.32 7.55
CA GLU A 88 0.78 -3.25 8.16
C GLU A 88 -0.18 -3.83 7.11
N ILE A 89 -0.48 -5.13 7.27
CA ILE A 89 -1.41 -5.86 6.41
C ILE A 89 -2.60 -6.31 7.24
N ILE A 90 -3.76 -5.78 6.90
CA ILE A 90 -5.07 -6.16 7.43
C ILE A 90 -5.69 -7.13 6.45
N PHE A 91 -5.96 -8.34 6.91
CA PHE A 91 -6.49 -9.42 6.11
C PHE A 91 -7.77 -9.98 6.72
N SER A 92 -8.76 -10.28 5.88
CA SER A 92 -9.86 -11.15 6.27
C SER A 92 -10.20 -12.12 5.13
N LEU A 93 -10.61 -13.31 5.53
CA LEU A 93 -11.15 -14.30 4.62
C LEU A 93 -12.29 -15.03 5.32
N ILE A 94 -13.46 -14.98 4.68
CA ILE A 94 -14.64 -15.73 5.12
C ILE A 94 -15.14 -16.58 3.96
N ILE A 95 -15.64 -17.77 4.24
CA ILE A 95 -16.27 -18.65 3.25
C ILE A 95 -17.74 -18.77 3.60
N ASP A 96 -18.61 -18.37 2.68
CA ASP A 96 -20.05 -18.57 2.78
C ASP A 96 -20.61 -19.21 1.51
N ARG A 97 -21.37 -20.28 1.66
CA ARG A 97 -22.05 -21.01 0.57
C ARG A 97 -21.17 -21.34 -0.65
N GLY A 98 -19.89 -21.65 -0.44
CA GLY A 98 -18.94 -21.99 -1.51
C GLY A 98 -18.30 -20.76 -2.19
N VAL A 99 -18.43 -19.58 -1.60
CA VAL A 99 -17.75 -18.35 -2.04
C VAL A 99 -16.78 -17.92 -0.95
N ALA A 100 -15.50 -17.79 -1.30
CA ALA A 100 -14.54 -17.09 -0.45
C ALA A 100 -14.63 -15.59 -0.71
N PHE A 101 -14.83 -14.81 0.34
CA PHE A 101 -14.70 -13.37 0.35
C PHE A 101 -13.37 -13.02 1.01
N ILE A 102 -12.52 -12.32 0.26
CA ILE A 102 -11.15 -11.97 0.67
C ILE A 102 -11.10 -10.45 0.79
N GLU A 103 -10.63 -9.94 1.93
CA GLU A 103 -10.31 -8.53 2.13
C GLU A 103 -8.83 -8.38 2.46
N LEU A 104 -8.18 -7.45 1.77
CA LEU A 104 -6.77 -7.14 1.98
C LEU A 104 -6.58 -5.62 1.95
N ASN A 105 -6.22 -5.03 3.10
CA ASN A 105 -6.08 -3.57 3.28
C ASN A 105 -7.27 -2.77 2.71
N GLY A 106 -8.49 -3.27 2.95
CA GLY A 106 -9.74 -2.67 2.48
C GLY A 106 -10.11 -3.00 1.02
N THR A 107 -9.22 -3.67 0.26
CA THR A 107 -9.54 -4.17 -1.09
C THR A 107 -10.28 -5.49 -0.96
N LYS A 108 -11.48 -5.56 -1.54
CA LYS A 108 -12.36 -6.74 -1.44
C LYS A 108 -12.39 -7.49 -2.76
N GLU A 109 -12.31 -8.81 -2.67
CA GLU A 109 -12.37 -9.74 -3.79
C GLU A 109 -13.20 -10.97 -3.40
N TYR A 110 -13.69 -11.69 -4.41
CA TYR A 110 -14.41 -12.95 -4.19
C TYR A 110 -13.92 -14.03 -5.14
N VAL A 111 -13.99 -15.28 -4.66
CA VAL A 111 -13.58 -16.47 -5.42
C VAL A 111 -14.64 -17.54 -5.24
N LEU A 112 -15.08 -18.13 -6.36
CA LEU A 112 -15.92 -19.31 -6.33
C LEU A 112 -15.04 -20.51 -6.02
N ILE A 113 -15.34 -21.17 -4.90
CA ILE A 113 -14.70 -22.42 -4.54
C ILE A 113 -15.54 -23.51 -5.21
N GLU A 114 -15.17 -23.88 -6.44
CA GLU A 114 -15.83 -24.97 -7.15
C GLU A 114 -15.82 -26.25 -6.29
N LYS A 115 -16.95 -26.96 -6.30
CA LYS A 115 -17.22 -28.12 -5.45
C LYS A 115 -16.36 -29.33 -5.81
#